data_AF-A0A6P7GT43-F1
#
_entry.id   AF-A0A6P7GT43-F1
#
_cell.length_a   1.000
_cell.length_b   1.000
_cell.length_c   1.000
_cell.angle_alpha   90.00
_cell.angle_beta   90.00
_cell.angle_gamma   90.00
#
_symmetry.space_group_name_H-M   'P 1'
#
loop_
_entity.id
_entity.type
_entity.pdbx_description
1 polymer ?
#
loop_
_entity_poly.entity_id
_entity_poly.type
_entity_poly.pdbx_seq_one_letter_code
_entity_poly.pdbx_strand_id
1 'polypeptide(L)'
;MLKSVINIRVDIDISKFPKLLAFLKRRNEGFKPKKSRILTSEQVDQFLREAPDDKYLMLKVALILGVAGACRGKELVDLEIDDVRDLGDSFLIAIRNTKNKIDRNFVIKNSENSAIINLNINVNYHSN
;
A
#
# COMPACT_ATOMS: atom_id res chain seq x y z
N MET A 1 6.81 16.69 -3.81
CA MET A 1 5.63 17.54 -3.56
C MET A 1 5.90 18.99 -3.96
N LEU A 2 6.79 19.76 -3.30
CA LEU A 2 6.95 21.20 -3.59
C LEU A 2 7.28 21.53 -5.07
N LYS A 3 8.28 20.85 -5.66
CA LYS A 3 8.64 21.01 -7.09
C LYS A 3 7.43 20.78 -8.00
N SER A 4 6.72 19.67 -7.78
CA SER A 4 5.54 19.30 -8.56
C SER A 4 4.41 20.31 -8.40
N VAL A 5 4.19 20.84 -7.20
CA VAL A 5 3.14 21.84 -6.93
C VAL A 5 3.43 23.15 -7.65
N ILE A 6 4.67 23.63 -7.62
CA ILE A 6 5.06 24.86 -8.33
C ILE A 6 4.92 24.67 -9.84
N ASN A 7 5.34 23.51 -10.35
CA ASN A 7 5.17 23.20 -11.77
C ASN A 7 3.68 23.16 -12.18
N ILE A 8 2.80 22.54 -11.38
CA ILE A 8 1.38 22.42 -11.72
C ILE A 8 0.64 23.76 -11.60
N ARG A 9 0.91 24.52 -10.54
CA ARG A 9 0.12 25.72 -10.21
C ARG A 9 0.65 27.02 -10.81
N VAL A 10 1.96 27.07 -11.08
CA VAL A 10 2.64 28.27 -11.54
C VAL A 10 3.26 28.07 -12.93
N ASP A 11 3.26 26.83 -13.45
CA ASP A 11 3.89 26.45 -14.73
C ASP A 11 5.39 26.81 -14.81
N ILE A 12 6.07 26.72 -13.67
CA ILE A 12 7.51 26.98 -13.57
C ILE A 12 8.23 25.69 -13.18
N ASP A 13 9.09 25.23 -14.08
CA ASP A 13 10.04 24.16 -13.80
C ASP A 13 11.22 24.69 -12.96
N ILE A 14 11.09 24.57 -11.63
CA ILE A 14 12.15 24.99 -10.70
C ILE A 14 13.41 24.12 -10.74
N SER A 15 13.42 23.02 -11.52
CA SER A 15 14.63 22.21 -11.71
C SER A 15 15.75 22.99 -12.40
N LYS A 16 15.38 23.99 -13.20
CA LYS A 16 16.29 24.87 -13.96
C LYS A 16 17.00 25.92 -13.09
N PHE A 17 16.68 26.03 -11.80
CA PHE A 17 17.19 27.07 -10.89
C PHE A 17 18.04 26.47 -9.75
N PRO A 18 19.31 26.11 -10.01
CA PRO A 18 20.15 25.39 -9.04
C PRO A 18 20.40 26.17 -7.73
N LYS A 19 20.53 27.50 -7.78
CA LYS A 19 20.68 28.36 -6.58
C LYS A 19 19.44 28.30 -5.68
N LEU A 20 18.25 28.33 -6.28
CA LEU A 20 16.98 28.22 -5.57
C LEU A 20 16.85 26.82 -4.93
N LEU A 21 17.19 25.76 -5.67
CA LEU A 21 17.18 24.39 -5.13
C LEU A 21 18.12 24.23 -3.92
N ALA A 22 19.33 24.80 -3.99
CA ALA A 22 20.28 24.77 -2.88
C ALA A 22 19.73 25.53 -1.66
N PHE A 23 19.13 26.70 -1.87
CA PHE A 23 18.48 27.47 -0.80
C PHE A 23 17.34 26.68 -0.14
N LEU A 24 16.44 26.09 -0.92
CA LEU A 24 15.32 25.30 -0.40
C LEU A 24 15.78 24.06 0.37
N LYS A 25 16.85 23.39 -0.08
CA LYS A 25 17.44 22.26 0.64
C LYS A 25 17.98 22.68 2.01
N ARG A 26 18.76 23.78 2.07
CA ARG A 26 19.29 24.31 3.34
C ARG A 26 18.20 24.75 4.30
N ARG A 27 17.14 25.39 3.79
CA ARG A 27 15.96 25.76 4.60
C ARG A 27 15.25 24.57 5.23
N ASN A 28 15.38 23.38 4.64
CA ASN A 28 14.77 22.16 5.12
C ASN A 28 15.71 21.33 6.02
N GLU A 29 16.92 21.82 6.30
CA GLU A 29 17.83 21.17 7.25
C GLU A 29 17.20 21.17 8.65
N GLY A 30 17.28 20.03 9.34
CA GLY A 30 16.64 19.85 10.65
C GLY A 30 15.13 19.60 10.61
N PHE A 31 14.47 19.69 9.44
CA PHE A 31 13.06 19.33 9.32
C PHE A 31 12.88 17.83 9.60
N LYS A 32 12.12 17.52 10.64
CA LYS A 32 11.70 16.15 10.96
C LYS A 32 10.30 15.94 10.39
N PRO A 33 10.13 15.13 9.34
CA PRO A 33 8.81 14.86 8.79
C PRO A 33 7.93 14.21 9.85
N LYS A 34 6.69 14.70 9.99
CA LYS A 34 5.67 14.06 10.82
C LYS A 34 5.39 12.69 10.22
N LYS A 35 5.78 11.62 10.92
CA LYS A 35 5.42 10.25 10.52
C LYS A 35 3.91 10.06 10.69
N SER A 36 3.28 9.38 9.74
CA SER A 36 1.90 8.92 9.91
C SER A 36 1.82 7.98 11.12
N ARG A 37 0.66 7.97 11.79
CA ARG A 37 0.39 6.97 12.83
C ARG A 37 0.42 5.59 12.18
N ILE A 38 1.10 4.66 12.84
CA ILE A 38 1.19 3.25 12.42
C ILE A 38 0.19 2.48 13.29
N LEU A 39 -0.58 1.59 12.67
CA LEU A 39 -1.48 0.68 13.38
C LEU A 39 -0.67 -0.47 13.98
N THR A 40 -0.96 -0.85 15.22
CA THR A 40 -0.38 -2.06 15.83
C THR A 40 -1.18 -3.30 15.42
N SER A 41 -0.61 -4.50 15.62
CA SER A 41 -1.33 -5.75 15.35
C SER A 41 -2.63 -5.82 16.14
N GLU A 42 -2.58 -5.45 17.43
CA GLU A 42 -3.72 -5.48 18.33
C GLU A 42 -4.83 -4.54 17.85
N GLN A 43 -4.47 -3.37 17.32
CA GLN A 43 -5.44 -2.43 16.76
C GLN A 43 -6.08 -2.96 15.47
N VAL A 44 -5.31 -3.63 14.62
CA VAL A 44 -5.83 -4.30 13.42
C VAL A 44 -6.78 -5.42 13.83
N ASP A 45 -6.39 -6.26 14.78
CA ASP A 45 -7.19 -7.39 15.25
C ASP A 45 -8.47 -6.96 15.96
N GLN A 46 -8.38 -5.91 16.77
CA GLN A 46 -9.53 -5.32 17.43
C GLN A 46 -10.51 -4.81 16.37
N PHE A 47 -10.03 -4.08 15.37
CA PHE A 47 -10.89 -3.58 14.30
C PHE A 47 -11.54 -4.71 13.51
N LEU A 48 -10.79 -5.74 13.12
CA LEU A 48 -11.32 -6.88 12.36
C LEU A 48 -12.37 -7.67 13.14
N ARG A 49 -12.22 -7.81 14.47
CA ARG A 49 -13.16 -8.56 15.32
C ARG A 49 -14.37 -7.75 15.77
N GLU A 50 -14.15 -6.52 16.21
CA GLU A 50 -15.18 -5.76 16.94
C GLU A 50 -15.94 -4.77 16.07
N ALA A 51 -15.34 -4.27 14.98
CA ALA A 51 -16.05 -3.33 14.12
C ALA A 51 -17.23 -4.04 13.41
N PRO A 52 -18.40 -3.41 13.28
CA PRO A 52 -19.56 -4.08 12.70
C PRO A 52 -19.48 -4.14 11.17
N ASP A 53 -19.79 -5.31 10.59
CA ASP A 53 -19.59 -5.58 9.16
C ASP A 53 -20.56 -4.79 8.27
N ASP A 54 -21.77 -4.50 8.74
CA ASP A 54 -22.77 -3.67 8.06
C ASP A 54 -22.22 -2.28 7.66
N LYS A 55 -21.24 -1.76 8.41
CA LYS A 55 -20.59 -0.47 8.18
C LYS A 55 -19.18 -0.60 7.61
N TYR A 56 -18.44 -1.62 8.02
CA TYR A 56 -16.99 -1.68 7.79
C TYR A 56 -16.51 -2.87 6.98
N LEU A 57 -17.38 -3.74 6.46
CA LEU A 57 -16.99 -4.94 5.71
C LEU A 57 -15.96 -4.64 4.62
N MET A 58 -16.24 -3.65 3.76
CA MET A 58 -15.31 -3.25 2.69
C MET A 58 -13.95 -2.80 3.24
N LEU A 59 -13.94 -2.03 4.33
CA LEU A 59 -12.70 -1.56 4.96
C LEU A 59 -11.91 -2.71 5.59
N LYS A 60 -12.59 -3.68 6.22
CA LYS A 60 -11.96 -4.88 6.75
C LYS A 60 -11.29 -5.70 5.64
N VAL A 61 -12.01 -5.92 4.53
CA VAL A 61 -11.48 -6.62 3.35
C VAL A 61 -10.27 -5.87 2.78
N ALA A 62 -10.37 -4.55 2.61
CA ALA A 62 -9.26 -3.72 2.12
C ALA A 62 -8.05 -3.75 3.07
N LEU A 63 -8.28 -3.73 4.39
CA LEU A 63 -7.22 -3.84 5.39
C LEU A 63 -6.51 -5.20 5.32
N ILE A 64 -7.27 -6.28 5.21
CA ILE A 64 -6.75 -7.65 5.04
C ILE A 64 -5.87 -7.75 3.79
N LEU A 65 -6.36 -7.29 2.65
CA LEU A 65 -5.62 -7.27 1.38
C LEU A 65 -4.38 -6.36 1.46
N GLY A 66 -4.52 -5.20 2.10
CA GLY A 66 -3.46 -4.22 2.27
C GLY A 66 -2.32 -4.73 3.15
N VAL A 67 -2.66 -5.35 4.29
CA VAL A 67 -1.68 -5.88 5.25
C VAL A 67 -1.02 -7.14 4.71
N ALA A 68 -1.79 -8.10 4.19
CA ALA A 68 -1.24 -9.32 3.60
C ALA A 68 -0.39 -8.98 2.37
N GLY A 69 -0.96 -8.28 1.39
CA GLY A 69 -0.24 -7.98 0.16
C GLY A 69 0.79 -6.86 0.30
N ALA A 70 0.91 -6.15 1.43
CA ALA A 70 1.63 -4.87 1.50
C ALA A 70 1.22 -3.91 0.36
N CYS A 71 -0.08 -3.89 0.05
CA CYS A 71 -0.60 -3.20 -1.14
C CYS A 71 -0.58 -1.68 -0.96
N ARG A 72 -0.21 -0.97 -2.03
CA ARG A 72 -0.38 0.50 -2.07
C ARG A 72 -1.85 0.84 -2.26
N GLY A 73 -2.25 2.06 -1.86
CA GLY A 73 -3.63 2.52 -2.06
C GLY A 73 -4.11 2.44 -3.52
N LYS A 74 -3.24 2.71 -4.50
CA LYS A 74 -3.57 2.56 -5.93
C LYS A 74 -3.82 1.10 -6.32
N GLU A 75 -3.01 0.17 -5.79
CA GLU A 75 -3.15 -1.27 -6.06
C GLU A 75 -4.47 -1.82 -5.49
N LEU A 76 -4.92 -1.31 -4.34
CA LEU A 76 -6.21 -1.70 -3.75
C LEU A 76 -7.41 -1.14 -4.52
N VAL A 77 -7.30 0.09 -5.04
CA VAL A 77 -8.39 0.75 -5.79
C VAL A 77 -8.56 0.13 -7.19
N ASP A 78 -7.47 -0.36 -7.78
CA ASP A 78 -7.48 -0.95 -9.12
C ASP A 78 -7.74 -2.47 -9.12
N LEU A 79 -7.93 -3.09 -7.94
CA LEU A 79 -8.13 -4.53 -7.83
C LEU A 79 -9.51 -4.92 -8.33
N GLU A 80 -9.58 -5.88 -9.26
CA GLU A 80 -10.83 -6.38 -9.82
C GLU A 80 -11.20 -7.76 -9.26
N ILE A 81 -12.45 -8.19 -9.45
CA ILE A 81 -12.91 -9.52 -9.04
C ILE A 81 -12.11 -10.61 -9.75
N ASP A 82 -11.78 -10.40 -11.03
CA ASP A 82 -11.00 -11.32 -11.86
C ASP A 82 -9.53 -11.48 -11.39
N ASP A 83 -9.09 -10.63 -10.48
CA ASP A 83 -7.78 -10.74 -9.83
C ASP A 83 -7.78 -11.62 -8.58
N VAL A 84 -8.96 -12.06 -8.13
CA VAL A 84 -9.14 -12.92 -6.96
C VAL A 84 -9.53 -14.32 -7.42
N ARG A 85 -8.71 -15.31 -7.10
CA ARG A 85 -9.05 -16.73 -7.30
C ARG A 85 -9.29 -17.42 -5.98
N ASP A 86 -10.47 -18.00 -5.84
CA ASP A 86 -10.81 -18.88 -4.72
C ASP A 86 -10.19 -20.27 -4.94
N LEU A 87 -9.36 -20.71 -4.00
CA LEU A 87 -8.72 -22.01 -3.99
C LEU A 87 -9.37 -22.97 -2.95
N GLY A 88 -10.48 -22.56 -2.34
CA GLY A 88 -11.22 -23.29 -1.30
C GLY A 88 -10.72 -22.99 0.10
N ASP A 89 -9.46 -23.33 0.41
CA ASP A 89 -8.83 -23.06 1.72
C ASP A 89 -8.17 -21.67 1.81
N SER A 90 -8.06 -21.01 0.65
CA SER A 90 -7.26 -19.80 0.48
C SER A 90 -7.68 -19.00 -0.74
N PHE A 91 -7.28 -17.73 -0.77
CA PHE A 91 -7.46 -16.84 -1.91
C PHE A 91 -6.12 -16.46 -2.51
N LEU A 92 -5.96 -16.64 -3.82
CA LEU A 92 -4.83 -16.11 -4.58
C LEU A 92 -5.22 -14.75 -5.16
N ILE A 93 -4.46 -13.72 -4.80
CA ILE A 93 -4.68 -12.35 -5.25
C ILE A 93 -3.59 -11.97 -6.23
N ALA A 94 -3.99 -11.50 -7.42
CA ALA A 94 -3.09 -10.99 -8.45
C ALA A 94 -3.06 -9.46 -8.44
N ILE A 95 -1.89 -8.87 -8.23
CA ILE A 95 -1.70 -7.43 -8.37
C ILE A 95 -1.06 -7.16 -9.72
N ARG A 96 -1.87 -6.64 -10.65
CA ARG A 96 -1.46 -6.28 -12.01
C ARG A 96 -1.08 -4.80 -12.09
N ASN A 97 -0.35 -4.42 -13.13
CA ASN A 97 -0.11 -3.01 -13.49
C ASN A 97 0.51 -2.17 -12.36
N THR A 98 1.42 -2.74 -11.58
CA THR A 98 2.07 -1.98 -10.50
C THR A 98 2.87 -0.81 -11.06
N LYS A 99 3.11 0.22 -10.23
CA LYS A 99 3.96 1.38 -10.57
C LYS A 99 5.33 1.00 -11.15
N ASN A 100 5.83 -0.18 -10.80
CA ASN A 100 7.13 -0.69 -11.25
C ASN A 100 7.04 -1.64 -12.46
N LYS A 101 5.85 -1.83 -13.06
CA LYS A 101 5.56 -2.78 -14.15
C LYS A 101 5.90 -4.24 -13.82
N ILE A 102 5.86 -4.59 -12.54
CA ILE A 102 6.09 -5.96 -12.07
C ILE A 102 4.78 -6.45 -11.49
N ASP A 103 4.19 -7.44 -12.13
CA ASP A 103 3.04 -8.15 -11.59
C ASP A 103 3.49 -9.06 -10.46
N ARG A 104 2.64 -9.20 -9.45
CA ARG A 104 2.94 -10.08 -8.30
C ARG A 104 1.66 -10.66 -7.75
N ASN A 105 1.78 -11.83 -7.15
CA ASN A 105 0.67 -12.50 -6.49
C ASN A 105 0.97 -12.71 -5.01
N PHE A 106 -0.07 -12.81 -4.19
CA PHE A 106 0.03 -13.26 -2.80
C PHE A 106 -1.17 -14.11 -2.44
N VAL A 107 -1.01 -14.93 -1.39
CA VAL A 107 -2.04 -15.85 -0.92
C VAL A 107 -2.52 -15.40 0.45
N ILE A 108 -3.83 -15.39 0.64
CA ILE A 108 -4.48 -15.23 1.94
C ILE A 108 -5.04 -16.58 2.35
N LYS A 109 -4.62 -17.09 3.52
CA LYS A 109 -5.16 -18.32 4.10
C LYS A 109 -5.94 -18.02 5.36
N ASN A 110 -6.96 -18.81 5.63
CA ASN A 110 -7.60 -18.80 6.94
C ASN A 110 -6.64 -19.43 7.97
N SER A 111 -6.38 -18.74 9.08
CA SER A 111 -5.50 -19.19 10.16
C SER A 111 -6.33 -19.32 11.43
N GLU A 112 -6.31 -20.48 12.06
CA GLU A 112 -7.06 -20.75 13.30
C GLU A 112 -6.59 -19.91 14.50
N ASN A 113 -5.38 -19.35 14.44
CA ASN A 113 -4.93 -18.34 15.39
C ASN A 113 -5.11 -16.94 14.79
N SER A 114 -5.86 -16.11 15.50
CA SER A 114 -6.08 -14.70 15.21
C SER A 114 -4.78 -13.97 14.81
N ALA A 115 -4.92 -13.10 13.81
CA ALA A 115 -4.14 -11.87 13.54
C ALA A 115 -3.12 -11.86 12.40
N ILE A 116 -2.50 -12.98 12.02
CA ILE A 116 -1.46 -12.94 11.00
C ILE A 116 -1.77 -13.95 9.92
N ILE A 117 -2.31 -13.43 8.82
CA ILE A 117 -2.33 -14.09 7.52
C ILE A 117 -0.88 -14.53 7.25
N ASN A 118 -0.63 -15.83 7.28
CA ASN A 118 0.67 -16.39 6.97
C ASN A 118 1.03 -16.02 5.53
N LEU A 119 1.91 -15.03 5.38
CA LEU A 119 2.47 -14.61 4.11
C LEU A 119 3.54 -15.61 3.68
N ASN A 120 3.14 -16.70 3.04
CA ASN A 120 4.05 -17.44 2.19
C ASN A 120 4.24 -16.64 0.89
N ILE A 121 5.13 -15.65 0.94
CA ILE A 121 5.59 -14.95 -0.26
C ILE A 121 6.55 -15.89 -1.00
N ASN A 122 6.01 -16.77 -1.84
CA ASN A 122 6.82 -17.42 -2.86
C ASN A 122 7.12 -16.39 -3.95
N VAL A 123 8.26 -15.69 -3.82
CA VAL A 123 8.82 -14.90 -4.91
C VAL A 123 9.42 -15.87 -5.92
N ASN A 124 8.60 -16.43 -6.80
CA ASN A 124 9.10 -17.12 -7.98
C ASN A 124 9.62 -16.05 -8.95
N TYR A 125 10.90 -15.72 -8.85
CA TYR A 125 11.63 -15.13 -9.96
C TYR A 125 11.71 -16.20 -11.05
N HIS A 126 10.89 -16.09 -12.10
CA HIS A 126 11.26 -16.70 -13.37
C HIS A 126 12.36 -15.82 -13.99
N SER A 127 13.60 -16.24 -13.76
CA SER A 127 14.74 -15.81 -14.56
C SER A 127 14.69 -16.56 -15.88
N ASN A 128 14.48 -15.79 -16.96
CA ASN A 128 14.68 -16.06 -18.39
C ASN A 128 13.92 -17.23 -19.04
#